data_AF-A0A0Q6MLN5-F1
#
_entry.id   AF-A0A0Q6MLN5-F1
#
_cell.length_a   1.000
_cell.length_b   1.000
_cell.length_c   1.000
_cell.angle_alpha   90.00
_cell.angle_beta   90.00
_cell.angle_gamma   90.00
#
_symmetry.space_group_name_H-M   'P 1'
#
loop_
_entity.id
_entity.type
_entity.pdbx_description
1 polymer ?
#
loop_
_entity_poly.entity_id
_entity_poly.type
_entity_poly.pdbx_seq_one_letter_code
_entity_poly.pdbx_strand_id
1 'polypeptide(L)'
;MWRAAPELARAVAAHVEAGDFARAARSAITLAKIHAERGSGAVAEGWLERAASLLSQSKDDSTQAYLLWMRSRLASSGGRPEEALRLASAAHAIAENCDDPGLRALTLTYKRFFNLALGKIEEGSEQQNHAAAIALSSQVDPITGSLVYCNILGAAGHMPIGLVPASGAL
;
A
#
# COMPACT_ATOMS: atom_id res chain seq x y z
N MET A 1 -8.43 1.67 -19.14
CA MET A 1 -7.26 1.97 -18.27
C MET A 1 -6.05 2.58 -19.00
N TRP A 2 -5.93 2.53 -20.34
CA TRP A 2 -4.77 3.08 -21.10
C TRP A 2 -4.70 4.62 -21.15
N ARG A 3 -5.84 5.31 -21.10
CA ARG A 3 -5.90 6.78 -21.19
C ARG A 3 -5.48 7.53 -19.92
N ALA A 4 -5.39 6.87 -18.76
CA ALA A 4 -5.20 7.58 -17.49
C ALA A 4 -3.75 7.99 -17.19
N ALA A 5 -2.75 7.28 -17.74
CA ALA A 5 -1.34 7.58 -17.44
C ALA A 5 -0.88 8.94 -18.00
N PRO A 6 -1.20 9.33 -19.25
CA PRO A 6 -0.92 10.67 -19.76
C PRO A 6 -1.64 11.78 -18.99
N GLU A 7 -2.89 11.54 -18.56
CA GLU A 7 -3.66 12.50 -17.75
C GLU A 7 -3.00 12.74 -16.39
N LEU A 8 -2.53 11.69 -15.73
CA LEU A 8 -1.82 11.80 -14.45
C LEU A 8 -0.49 12.52 -14.60
N ALA A 9 0.25 12.29 -15.68
CA ALA A 9 1.48 13.03 -15.94
C ALA A 9 1.20 14.54 -16.15
N ARG A 10 0.12 14.88 -16.85
CA ARG A 10 -0.35 16.28 -16.96
C ARG A 10 -0.81 16.85 -15.63
N ALA A 11 -1.49 16.07 -14.80
CA ALA A 11 -1.90 16.50 -13.46
C ALA A 11 -0.68 16.79 -12.57
N VAL A 12 0.39 15.97 -12.64
CA VAL A 12 1.66 16.26 -11.95
C VAL A 12 2.21 17.62 -12.37
N ALA A 13 2.28 17.91 -13.67
CA ALA A 13 2.76 19.19 -14.17
C ALA A 13 1.89 20.37 -13.69
N ALA A 14 0.57 20.26 -13.83
CA ALA A 14 -0.35 21.30 -13.41
C ALA A 14 -0.30 21.59 -11.90
N HIS A 15 -0.16 20.55 -11.06
CA HIS A 15 0.00 20.72 -9.61
C HIS A 15 1.34 21.36 -9.25
N VAL A 16 2.42 21.04 -9.97
CA VAL A 16 3.72 21.71 -9.79
C VAL A 16 3.63 23.19 -10.16
N GLU A 17 3.00 23.51 -11.29
CA GLU A 17 2.78 24.90 -11.71
C GLU A 17 1.94 25.69 -10.70
N ALA A 18 0.96 25.03 -10.07
CA ALA A 18 0.15 25.61 -9.01
C ALA A 18 0.84 25.67 -7.63
N GLY A 19 2.05 25.12 -7.48
CA GLY A 19 2.77 25.03 -6.20
C GLY A 19 2.20 24.01 -5.21
N ASP A 20 1.25 23.17 -5.64
CA ASP A 20 0.64 22.12 -4.82
C ASP A 20 1.47 20.82 -4.91
N PHE A 21 2.63 20.84 -4.26
CA PHE A 21 3.59 19.75 -4.34
C PHE A 21 3.10 18.45 -3.71
N ALA A 22 2.21 18.53 -2.70
CA ALA A 22 1.59 17.35 -2.10
C ALA A 22 0.68 16.63 -3.12
N ARG A 23 -0.20 17.36 -3.81
CA ARG A 23 -1.03 16.75 -4.87
C ARG A 23 -0.19 16.27 -6.06
N ALA A 24 0.83 17.01 -6.45
CA ALA A 24 1.76 16.57 -7.49
C ALA A 24 2.43 15.23 -7.13
N ALA A 25 2.92 15.09 -5.89
CA ALA A 25 3.50 13.86 -5.39
C ALA A 25 2.47 12.72 -5.37
N ARG A 26 1.24 12.98 -4.92
CA ARG A 26 0.16 11.98 -4.91
C ARG A 26 -0.19 11.47 -6.30
N SER A 27 -0.24 12.34 -7.31
CA SER A 27 -0.43 11.97 -8.71
C SER A 27 0.73 11.14 -9.25
N ALA A 28 1.97 11.50 -8.91
CA ALA A 28 3.17 10.73 -9.29
C ALA A 28 3.18 9.32 -8.66
N ILE A 29 2.79 9.18 -7.39
CA ILE A 29 2.64 7.87 -6.72
C ILE A 29 1.57 7.02 -7.40
N THR A 30 0.46 7.63 -7.80
CA THR A 30 -0.62 6.94 -8.54
C THR A 30 -0.13 6.46 -9.90
N LEU A 31 0.68 7.26 -10.58
CA LEU A 31 1.29 6.88 -11.86
C LEU A 31 2.31 5.75 -11.69
N ALA A 32 3.14 5.81 -10.64
CA ALA A 32 4.04 4.73 -10.26
C ALA A 32 3.30 3.41 -10.04
N LYS A 33 2.17 3.44 -9.31
CA LYS A 33 1.29 2.28 -9.12
C LYS A 33 0.86 1.68 -10.46
N ILE A 34 0.37 2.49 -11.39
CA ILE A 34 -0.07 2.01 -12.71
C ILE A 34 1.08 1.34 -13.47
N HIS A 35 2.28 1.91 -13.42
CA HIS A 35 3.46 1.30 -14.06
C HIS A 35 3.88 -0.01 -13.37
N ALA A 36 3.83 -0.07 -12.04
CA ALA A 36 4.12 -1.27 -11.27
C ALA A 36 3.17 -2.43 -11.61
N GLU A 37 1.85 -2.17 -11.68
CA GLU A 37 0.86 -3.20 -12.08
C GLU A 37 1.07 -3.71 -13.52
N ARG A 38 1.78 -2.94 -14.35
CA ARG A 38 2.12 -3.30 -15.74
C ARG A 38 3.49 -3.97 -15.86
N GLY A 39 4.13 -4.33 -14.75
CA GLY A 39 5.47 -4.92 -14.72
C GLY A 39 6.60 -3.95 -15.09
N SER A 40 6.30 -2.64 -15.23
CA SER A 40 7.30 -1.61 -15.55
C SER A 40 7.95 -1.06 -14.27
N GLY A 41 8.64 -1.93 -13.52
CA GLY A 41 9.20 -1.61 -12.20
C GLY A 41 10.16 -0.42 -12.18
N ALA A 42 11.09 -0.35 -13.15
CA ALA A 42 12.04 0.77 -13.26
C ALA A 42 11.33 2.13 -13.51
N VAL A 43 10.26 2.12 -14.32
CA VAL A 43 9.47 3.34 -14.57
C VAL A 43 8.70 3.73 -13.30
N ALA A 44 8.15 2.76 -12.58
CA ALA A 44 7.50 3.01 -11.30
C ALA A 44 8.47 3.63 -10.29
N GLU A 45 9.69 3.12 -10.20
CA GLU A 45 10.74 3.63 -9.31
C GLU A 45 11.07 5.09 -9.60
N GLY A 46 11.30 5.46 -10.87
CA GLY A 46 11.55 6.85 -11.25
C GLY A 46 10.41 7.80 -10.90
N TRP A 47 9.15 7.35 -10.99
CA TRP A 47 8.01 8.16 -10.52
C TRP A 47 7.95 8.30 -8.99
N LEU A 48 8.39 7.29 -8.22
CA LEU A 48 8.48 7.39 -6.76
C LEU A 48 9.64 8.28 -6.31
N GLU A 49 10.76 8.30 -7.04
CA GLU A 49 11.84 9.27 -6.81
C GLU A 49 11.35 10.70 -7.05
N ARG A 50 10.63 10.92 -8.16
CA ARG A 50 10.00 12.21 -8.43
C ARG A 50 9.02 12.61 -7.33
N ALA A 51 8.17 11.70 -6.87
CA ALA A 51 7.24 11.98 -5.77
C ALA A 51 7.98 12.37 -4.48
N ALA A 52 9.09 11.70 -4.15
CA ALA A 52 9.91 12.04 -2.99
C ALA A 52 10.52 13.44 -3.09
N SER A 53 11.03 13.82 -4.27
CA SER A 53 11.55 15.17 -4.53
C SER A 53 10.47 16.26 -4.49
N LEU A 54 9.21 15.92 -4.75
CA LEU A 54 8.09 16.86 -4.60
C LEU A 54 7.71 17.02 -3.13
N LEU A 55 7.68 15.93 -2.36
CA LEU A 55 7.42 15.99 -0.91
C LEU A 55 8.50 16.70 -0.11
N SER A 56 9.75 16.76 -0.58
CA SER A 56 10.75 17.60 0.09
C SER A 56 10.41 19.09 0.05
N GLN A 57 9.48 19.51 -0.81
CA GLN A 57 8.98 20.89 -0.90
C GLN A 57 7.67 21.12 -0.13
N SER A 58 7.01 20.05 0.33
CA SER A 58 5.76 20.13 1.09
C SER A 58 5.61 18.94 2.03
N LYS A 59 5.52 19.22 3.34
CA LYS A 59 5.27 18.17 4.33
C LYS A 59 3.80 17.77 4.32
N ASP A 60 3.52 16.61 3.76
CA ASP A 60 2.21 15.97 3.79
C ASP A 60 2.34 14.50 4.22
N ASP A 61 1.90 14.21 5.45
CA ASP A 61 2.11 12.92 6.09
C ASP A 61 1.33 11.79 5.38
N SER A 62 0.11 12.09 4.93
CA SER A 62 -0.72 11.14 4.15
C SER A 62 -0.01 10.71 2.86
N THR A 63 0.50 11.67 2.08
CA THR A 63 1.21 11.37 0.83
C THR A 63 2.57 10.71 1.10
N GLN A 64 3.25 11.05 2.20
CA GLN A 64 4.45 10.35 2.65
C GLN A 64 4.18 8.87 2.98
N ALA A 65 3.06 8.57 3.65
CA ALA A 65 2.64 7.19 3.92
C ALA A 65 2.32 6.43 2.61
N TYR A 66 1.63 7.06 1.65
CA TYR A 66 1.40 6.46 0.34
C TYR A 66 2.69 6.19 -0.44
N LEU A 67 3.70 7.08 -0.33
CA LEU A 67 5.00 6.88 -0.94
C LEU A 67 5.71 5.66 -0.36
N LEU A 68 5.75 5.55 0.98
CA LEU A 68 6.37 4.42 1.67
C LEU A 68 5.67 3.09 1.35
N TRP A 69 4.35 3.09 1.30
CA TRP A 69 3.56 1.94 0.87
C TRP A 69 3.90 1.50 -0.56
N MET A 70 4.00 2.44 -1.52
CA MET A 70 4.39 2.05 -2.88
C MET A 70 5.83 1.54 -2.97
N ARG A 71 6.76 2.11 -2.18
CA ARG A 71 8.14 1.61 -2.10
C ARG A 71 8.21 0.21 -1.50
N SER A 72 7.39 -0.11 -0.49
CA SER A 72 7.34 -1.48 0.07
C SER A 72 6.90 -2.50 -0.98
N ARG A 73 5.97 -2.13 -1.86
CA ARG A 73 5.52 -2.99 -2.95
C ARG A 73 6.65 -3.28 -3.94
N LEU A 74 7.38 -2.26 -4.39
CA LEU A 74 8.51 -2.46 -5.30
C LEU A 74 9.65 -3.26 -4.66
N ALA A 75 9.93 -3.04 -3.36
CA ALA A 75 10.90 -3.84 -2.62
C ALA A 75 10.51 -5.32 -2.61
N SER A 76 9.24 -5.64 -2.34
CA SER A 76 8.72 -7.01 -2.38
C SER A 76 8.84 -7.63 -3.78
N SER A 77 8.43 -6.93 -4.83
CA SER A 77 8.56 -7.42 -6.22
C SER A 77 10.02 -7.60 -6.65
N GLY A 78 10.94 -6.83 -6.05
CA GLY A 78 12.38 -6.94 -6.26
C GLY A 78 13.08 -7.94 -5.34
N GLY A 79 12.35 -8.83 -4.65
CA GLY A 79 12.93 -9.88 -3.81
C GLY A 79 13.56 -9.41 -2.50
N ARG A 80 13.10 -8.27 -1.97
CA ARG A 80 13.59 -7.67 -0.70
C ARG A 80 12.48 -7.61 0.35
N PRO A 81 12.01 -8.76 0.89
CA PRO A 81 10.83 -8.82 1.75
C PRO A 81 11.02 -8.15 3.12
N GLU A 82 12.23 -8.15 3.69
CA GLU A 82 12.52 -7.45 4.96
C GLU A 82 12.41 -5.94 4.81
N GLU A 83 12.95 -5.41 3.71
CA GLU A 83 12.84 -4.00 3.37
C GLU A 83 11.38 -3.61 3.08
N ALA A 84 10.63 -4.50 2.41
CA ALA A 84 9.20 -4.32 2.20
C ALA A 84 8.44 -4.20 3.53
N LEU A 85 8.69 -5.09 4.49
CA LEU A 85 8.08 -5.03 5.82
C LEU A 85 8.45 -3.74 6.55
N ARG A 86 9.73 -3.33 6.52
CA ARG A 86 10.19 -2.11 7.18
C ARG A 86 9.49 -0.87 6.64
N LEU A 87 9.41 -0.76 5.30
CA LEU A 87 8.73 0.35 4.62
C LEU A 87 7.22 0.35 4.88
N ALA A 88 6.56 -0.80 4.83
CA ALA A 88 5.12 -0.91 5.11
C ALA A 88 4.79 -0.58 6.57
N SER A 89 5.66 -0.97 7.50
CA SER A 89 5.51 -0.63 8.92
C SER A 89 5.64 0.87 9.16
N ALA A 90 6.61 1.52 8.52
CA ALA A 90 6.77 2.97 8.57
C ALA A 90 5.57 3.70 7.94
N ALA A 91 5.07 3.20 6.80
CA ALA A 91 3.87 3.74 6.17
C ALA A 91 2.65 3.68 7.09
N HIS A 92 2.47 2.54 7.79
CA HIS A 92 1.36 2.35 8.71
C HIS A 92 1.45 3.28 9.92
N ALA A 93 2.63 3.41 10.54
CA ALA A 93 2.83 4.28 11.69
C ALA A 93 2.50 5.76 11.38
N ILE A 94 2.76 6.22 10.16
CA ILE A 94 2.35 7.56 9.71
C ILE A 94 0.83 7.59 9.48
N ALA A 95 0.29 6.58 8.80
CA ALA A 95 -1.13 6.49 8.48
C ALA A 95 -2.03 6.50 9.73
N GLU A 96 -1.59 5.94 10.85
CA GLU A 96 -2.34 5.94 12.13
C GLU A 96 -2.77 7.34 12.57
N ASN A 97 -1.98 8.37 12.23
CA ASN A 97 -2.25 9.76 12.58
C ASN A 97 -2.96 10.54 11.46
N CYS A 98 -3.26 9.90 10.33
CA CYS A 98 -3.91 10.52 9.18
C CYS A 98 -5.43 10.32 9.25
N ASP A 99 -6.19 11.34 8.84
CA ASP A 99 -7.66 11.26 8.68
C ASP A 99 -8.05 10.57 7.35
N ASP A 100 -7.42 9.42 7.06
CA ASP A 100 -7.68 8.60 5.88
C ASP A 100 -7.81 7.12 6.31
N PRO A 101 -9.03 6.64 6.62
CA PRO A 101 -9.29 5.24 6.96
C PRO A 101 -8.84 4.27 5.86
N GLY A 102 -8.92 4.66 4.59
CA GLY A 102 -8.50 3.84 3.46
C GLY A 102 -6.99 3.63 3.44
N LEU A 103 -6.22 4.69 3.66
CA LEU A 103 -4.75 4.62 3.80
C LEU A 103 -4.33 3.77 5.00
N ARG A 104 -5.02 3.90 6.14
CA ARG A 104 -4.78 3.07 7.34
C ARG A 104 -5.01 1.59 7.04
N ALA A 105 -6.14 1.24 6.44
CA ALA A 105 -6.43 -0.14 6.03
C ALA A 105 -5.37 -0.65 5.04
N LEU A 106 -5.06 0.13 4.01
CA LEU A 106 -4.11 -0.22 2.97
C LEU A 106 -2.72 -0.55 3.53
N THR A 107 -2.18 0.34 4.36
CA THR A 107 -0.85 0.17 4.95
C THR A 107 -0.80 -1.02 5.92
N LEU A 108 -1.86 -1.22 6.72
CA LEU A 108 -1.98 -2.36 7.62
C LEU A 108 -2.02 -3.69 6.87
N THR A 109 -2.82 -3.77 5.80
CA THR A 109 -2.93 -4.98 4.97
C THR A 109 -1.57 -5.39 4.39
N TYR A 110 -0.78 -4.44 3.91
CA TYR A 110 0.55 -4.75 3.36
C TYR A 110 1.57 -5.10 4.44
N LYS A 111 1.56 -4.41 5.59
CA LYS A 111 2.39 -4.78 6.75
C LYS A 111 2.11 -6.23 7.17
N ARG A 112 0.83 -6.59 7.28
CA ARG A 112 0.39 -7.96 7.55
C ARG A 112 0.91 -8.95 6.51
N PHE A 113 0.68 -8.66 5.23
CA PHE A 113 1.09 -9.52 4.13
C PHE A 113 2.59 -9.84 4.20
N PHE A 114 3.43 -8.84 4.47
CA PHE A 114 4.87 -9.04 4.60
C PHE A 114 5.28 -9.78 5.88
N ASN A 115 4.57 -9.60 7.00
CA ASN A 115 4.78 -10.44 8.19
C ASN A 115 4.54 -11.92 7.88
N LEU A 116 3.42 -12.25 7.21
CA LEU A 116 3.12 -13.63 6.81
C LEU A 116 4.15 -14.19 5.84
N ALA A 117 4.56 -13.40 4.84
CA ALA A 117 5.58 -13.82 3.86
C ALA A 117 6.95 -14.11 4.51
N LEU A 118 7.23 -13.52 5.66
CA LEU A 118 8.44 -13.74 6.45
C LEU A 118 8.27 -14.79 7.56
N GLY A 119 7.13 -15.50 7.61
CA GLY A 119 6.86 -16.54 8.62
C GLY A 119 6.49 -16.00 10.00
N LYS A 120 6.22 -14.70 10.14
CA LYS A 120 5.76 -14.04 11.38
C LYS A 120 4.24 -14.18 11.52
N ILE A 121 3.81 -15.42 11.76
CA ILE A 121 2.40 -15.83 11.65
C ILE A 121 1.53 -15.18 12.72
N GLU A 122 2.03 -15.04 13.95
CA GLU A 122 1.27 -14.47 15.08
C GLU A 122 1.00 -12.98 14.86
N GLU A 123 2.03 -12.19 14.53
CA GLU A 123 1.87 -10.76 14.20
C GLU A 123 1.05 -10.55 12.93
N GLY A 124 1.16 -11.47 11.97
CA GLY A 124 0.31 -11.49 10.79
C GLY A 124 -1.15 -11.68 11.17
N SER A 125 -1.51 -12.73 11.92
CA SER A 125 -2.89 -13.13 12.20
C SER A 125 -3.72 -12.04 12.87
N GLU A 126 -3.19 -11.41 13.92
CA GLU A 126 -3.86 -10.32 14.65
C GLU A 126 -4.22 -9.13 13.74
N GLN A 127 -3.35 -8.85 12.76
CA GLN A 127 -3.54 -7.76 11.81
C GLN A 127 -4.61 -8.07 10.72
N GLN A 128 -5.04 -9.34 10.51
CA GLN A 128 -6.12 -9.67 9.55
C GLN A 128 -7.42 -8.99 9.96
N ASN A 129 -7.80 -9.23 11.21
CA ASN A 129 -9.14 -8.95 11.71
C ASN A 129 -9.31 -7.44 11.81
N HIS A 130 -8.24 -6.74 12.16
CA HIS A 130 -8.23 -5.29 12.22
C HIS A 130 -8.31 -4.65 10.83
N ALA A 131 -7.56 -5.13 9.84
CA ALA A 131 -7.64 -4.62 8.47
C ALA A 131 -9.02 -4.87 7.83
N ALA A 132 -9.59 -6.06 8.05
CA ALA A 132 -10.94 -6.40 7.59
C ALA A 132 -12.01 -5.51 8.23
N ALA A 133 -11.92 -5.25 9.54
CA ALA A 133 -12.84 -4.37 10.25
C ALA A 133 -12.81 -2.93 9.71
N ILE A 134 -11.63 -2.39 9.39
CA ILE A 134 -11.52 -1.04 8.82
C ILE A 134 -12.07 -1.01 7.38
N ALA A 135 -11.74 -2.00 6.55
CA ALA A 135 -12.17 -2.04 5.15
C ALA A 135 -13.69 -2.29 4.98
N LEU A 136 -14.32 -2.96 5.94
CA LEU A 136 -15.78 -3.18 5.98
C LEU A 136 -16.54 -2.00 6.63
N SER A 137 -15.84 -0.99 7.15
CA SER A 137 -16.48 0.24 7.62
C SER A 137 -16.98 1.06 6.44
N SER A 138 -18.10 1.77 6.62
CA SER A 138 -18.72 2.65 5.60
C SER A 138 -17.87 3.87 5.21
N GLN A 139 -16.65 3.97 5.72
CA GLN A 139 -15.73 5.10 5.54
C GLN A 139 -14.60 4.82 4.53
N VAL A 140 -14.55 3.62 3.95
CA VAL A 140 -13.55 3.23 2.95
C VAL A 140 -14.19 3.21 1.57
N ASP A 141 -13.57 3.88 0.59
CA ASP A 141 -14.11 3.90 -0.76
C ASP A 141 -14.09 2.48 -1.38
N PRO A 142 -15.06 2.13 -2.25
CA PRO A 142 -15.19 0.77 -2.78
C PRO A 142 -13.95 0.23 -3.52
N ILE A 143 -13.12 1.10 -4.12
CA ILE A 143 -11.91 0.69 -4.84
C ILE A 143 -10.82 0.30 -3.84
N THR A 144 -10.65 1.06 -2.76
CA THR A 144 -9.73 0.71 -1.67
C THR A 144 -10.23 -0.52 -0.91
N GLY A 145 -11.53 -0.62 -0.64
CA GLY A 145 -12.17 -1.80 -0.05
C GLY A 145 -11.91 -3.07 -0.90
N SER A 146 -12.02 -2.97 -2.22
CA SER A 146 -11.76 -4.10 -3.13
C SER A 146 -10.28 -4.52 -3.16
N LEU A 147 -9.34 -3.58 -3.12
CA LEU A 147 -7.90 -3.88 -3.05
C LEU A 147 -7.51 -4.55 -1.73
N VAL A 148 -8.11 -4.12 -0.62
CA VAL A 148 -7.92 -4.75 0.69
C VAL A 148 -8.54 -6.16 0.68
N TYR A 149 -9.75 -6.31 0.13
CA TYR A 149 -10.44 -7.60 0.01
C TYR A 149 -9.66 -8.62 -0.83
N CYS A 150 -9.10 -8.23 -1.98
CA CYS A 150 -8.28 -9.13 -2.81
C CYS A 150 -7.01 -9.63 -2.10
N ASN A 151 -6.37 -8.79 -1.27
CA ASN A 151 -5.20 -9.19 -0.49
C ASN A 151 -5.55 -10.05 0.73
N ILE A 152 -6.72 -9.82 1.35
CA ILE A 152 -7.27 -10.67 2.41
C ILE A 152 -7.55 -12.08 1.88
N LEU A 153 -8.16 -12.21 0.70
CA LEU A 153 -8.46 -13.49 0.06
C LEU A 153 -7.21 -14.24 -0.42
N GLY A 154 -6.21 -13.53 -0.96
CA GLY A 154 -4.92 -14.14 -1.35
C GLY A 154 -4.15 -14.76 -0.18
N ALA A 155 -4.27 -14.18 1.03
CA ALA A 155 -3.68 -14.74 2.24
C ALA A 155 -4.47 -15.93 2.81
N ALA A 156 -5.79 -15.99 2.62
CA ALA A 156 -6.61 -17.13 3.03
C ALA A 156 -6.30 -18.41 2.21
N GLY A 157 -5.77 -18.26 1.00
CA GLY A 157 -5.33 -19.38 0.15
C GLY A 157 -3.98 -20.00 0.52
N HIS A 158 -3.24 -19.43 1.48
CA HIS A 158 -1.93 -19.96 1.94
C HIS A 158 -1.97 -20.48 3.38
N MET A 159 -3.15 -20.93 3.85
CA MET A 159 -3.22 -21.75 5.05
C MET A 159 -2.76 -23.17 4.64
N PRO A 160 -1.60 -23.67 5.12
CA PRO A 160 -1.23 -25.06 4.87
C PRO A 160 -2.34 -25.94 5.45
N ILE A 161 -2.87 -26.84 4.62
CA ILE A 161 -3.95 -27.80 4.92
C ILE A 161 -3.63 -28.71 6.14
N GLY A 162 -2.44 -28.61 6.74
CA GLY A 162 -1.96 -29.45 7.84
C GLY A 162 -2.12 -28.92 9.26
N LEU A 163 -2.78 -27.79 9.52
CA LEU A 163 -2.95 -27.25 10.88
C LEU A 163 -4.40 -26.92 11.25
N VAL A 164 -5.32 -27.80 10.83
CA VAL A 164 -6.58 -27.99 11.57
C VAL A 164 -6.21 -28.67 12.88
N PRO A 165 -6.41 -28.03 14.05
CA PRO A 165 -6.35 -28.77 15.29
C PRO A 165 -7.48 -29.78 15.25
N ALA A 166 -7.12 -31.07 15.27
CA ALA A 166 -8.05 -32.13 15.61
C ALA A 166 -8.41 -32.00 17.10
N SER A 167 -9.21 -30.99 17.44
CA SER A 167 -9.94 -30.98 18.70
C SER A 167 -11.17 -31.84 18.49
N GLY A 168 -10.98 -33.15 18.69
CA GLY A 168 -12.08 -34.01 19.06
C GLY A 168 -12.66 -33.55 20.39
N ALA A 169 -13.97 -33.66 20.54
CA ALA A 169 -14.58 -34.64 21.44
C ALA A 169 -16.03 -34.25 21.76
N LEU A 170 -16.86 -35.31 21.83
CA LEU A 170 -18.18 -35.44 22.48
C LEU A 170 -19.41 -35.03 21.69
#